data_AF-A0A9D6LBB2-F1
#
_entry.id   AF-A0A9D6LBB2-F1
#
_cell.length_a   1.000
_cell.length_b   1.000
_cell.length_c   1.000
_cell.angle_alpha   90.00
_cell.angle_beta   90.00
_cell.angle_gamma   90.00
#
_symmetry.space_group_name_H-M   'P 1'
#
loop_
_entity.id
_entity.type
_entity.pdbx_description
1 polymer ?
#
loop_
_entity_poly.entity_id
_entity_poly.type
_entity_poly.pdbx_seq_one_letter_code
_entity_poly.pdbx_strand_id
1 'polypeptide(L)'
;MTESYRRRISALLAGLVALDATLTVVAFGFPQLWFDVFHGEPYVDPQGLLKRTAASWLAFAACQALALFRWRSSPYLLVLVAGARFGDVLTDWTYVGVSHQLTPIGKVLLLSASPMNLVAGLVLLAAYRSAIEAGKS
;
A
#
# COMPACT_ATOMS: atom_id res chain seq x y z
N MET A 1 -23.00 -9.38 7.72
CA MET A 1 -22.09 -8.19 7.68
C MET A 1 -22.92 -6.93 7.43
N THR A 2 -22.76 -5.88 8.24
CA THR A 2 -23.56 -4.64 8.12
C THR A 2 -23.12 -3.77 6.94
N GLU A 3 -24.02 -2.95 6.39
CA GLU A 3 -23.67 -2.05 5.27
C GLU A 3 -22.63 -0.99 5.66
N SER A 4 -22.68 -0.50 6.90
CA SER A 4 -21.66 0.42 7.44
C SER A 4 -20.26 -0.20 7.40
N TYR A 5 -20.12 -1.47 7.80
CA TYR A 5 -18.84 -2.17 7.73
C TYR A 5 -18.38 -2.34 6.28
N ARG A 6 -19.27 -2.73 5.36
CA ARG A 6 -18.96 -2.85 3.92
C ARG A 6 -18.46 -1.53 3.32
N ARG A 7 -19.06 -0.40 3.71
CA ARG A 7 -18.62 0.94 3.29
C ARG A 7 -17.22 1.25 3.79
N ARG A 8 -16.90 0.92 5.05
CA ARG A 8 -15.55 1.12 5.61
C ARG A 8 -14.48 0.33 4.85
N ILE A 9 -14.74 -0.94 4.51
CA ILE A 9 -13.80 -1.74 3.72
C ILE A 9 -13.62 -1.16 2.31
N SER A 10 -14.69 -0.71 1.69
CA SER A 10 -14.62 -0.09 0.35
C SER A 10 -13.87 1.26 0.40
N ALA A 11 -14.07 2.06 1.45
CA ALA A 11 -13.34 3.30 1.66
C ALA A 11 -11.84 3.06 1.91
N LEU A 12 -11.50 2.03 2.70
CA LEU A 12 -10.11 1.61 2.89
C LEU A 12 -9.48 1.22 1.56
N LEU A 13 -10.12 0.35 0.76
CA LEU A 13 -9.62 -0.05 -0.56
C LEU A 13 -9.45 1.15 -1.50
N ALA A 14 -10.41 2.08 -1.53
CA ALA A 14 -10.28 3.29 -2.33
C ALA A 14 -9.11 4.17 -1.89
N GLY A 15 -8.89 4.32 -0.58
CA GLY A 15 -7.74 5.03 -0.03
C GLY A 15 -6.40 4.38 -0.41
N LEU A 16 -6.32 3.05 -0.37
CA LEU A 16 -5.13 2.30 -0.79
C LEU A 16 -4.86 2.50 -2.30
N VAL A 17 -5.88 2.40 -3.15
CA VAL A 17 -5.74 2.67 -4.60
C VAL A 17 -5.19 4.06 -4.84
N ALA A 18 -5.76 5.08 -4.17
CA ALA A 18 -5.32 6.46 -4.32
C ALA A 18 -3.87 6.64 -3.87
N LEU A 19 -3.48 6.03 -2.74
CA LEU A 19 -2.11 6.06 -2.23
C LEU A 19 -1.12 5.44 -3.21
N ASP A 20 -1.33 4.19 -3.60
CA ASP A 20 -0.37 3.45 -4.44
C ASP A 20 -0.31 4.01 -5.86
N ALA A 21 -1.44 4.51 -6.39
CA ALA A 21 -1.44 5.22 -7.67
C ALA A 21 -0.65 6.54 -7.58
N THR A 22 -0.77 7.29 -6.48
CA THR A 22 -0.01 8.52 -6.26
C THR A 22 1.49 8.22 -6.17
N LEU A 23 1.88 7.22 -5.38
CA LEU A 23 3.27 6.79 -5.25
C LEU A 23 3.84 6.34 -6.59
N THR A 24 3.06 5.58 -7.37
CA THR A 24 3.41 5.16 -8.74
C THR A 24 3.69 6.35 -9.64
N VAL A 25 2.77 7.32 -9.69
CA VAL A 25 2.89 8.52 -10.54
C VAL A 25 4.10 9.35 -10.13
N VAL A 26 4.30 9.57 -8.83
CA VAL A 26 5.45 10.34 -8.33
C VAL A 26 6.75 9.62 -8.66
N ALA A 27 6.87 8.32 -8.40
CA ALA A 27 8.12 7.59 -8.60
C ALA A 27 8.48 7.37 -10.08
N PHE A 28 7.50 7.20 -10.98
CA PHE A 28 7.77 7.13 -12.42
C PHE A 28 7.94 8.49 -13.09
N GLY A 29 7.04 9.44 -12.79
CA GLY A 29 6.95 10.72 -13.51
C GLY A 29 7.77 11.84 -12.88
N PHE A 30 7.95 11.81 -11.56
CA PHE A 30 8.58 12.88 -10.78
C PHE A 30 9.61 12.33 -9.77
N PRO A 31 10.61 11.53 -10.20
CA PRO A 31 11.53 10.86 -9.28
C PRO A 31 12.37 11.83 -8.44
N GLN A 32 12.68 13.02 -8.98
CA GLN A 32 13.35 14.07 -8.20
C GLN A 32 12.50 14.54 -7.02
N LEU A 33 11.18 14.71 -7.21
CA LEU A 33 10.28 15.09 -6.12
C LEU A 33 10.28 14.03 -5.02
N TRP A 34 10.30 12.74 -5.39
CA TRP A 34 10.46 11.66 -4.41
C TRP A 34 11.73 11.86 -3.59
N PHE A 35 12.87 12.03 -4.27
CA PHE A 35 14.18 12.17 -3.64
C PHE A 35 14.28 13.43 -2.77
N ASP A 36 13.72 14.56 -3.20
CA ASP A 36 13.68 15.79 -2.41
C ASP A 36 12.90 15.59 -1.11
N VAL A 37 11.74 14.93 -1.17
CA VAL A 37 10.88 14.70 0.01
C VAL A 37 11.53 13.76 1.00
N PHE A 38 12.08 12.63 0.54
CA PHE A 38 12.54 11.57 1.43
C PHE A 38 14.03 11.62 1.75
N HIS A 39 14.88 12.07 0.84
CA HIS A 39 16.34 12.12 1.02
C HIS A 39 16.89 13.55 1.12
N GLY A 40 16.27 14.52 0.45
CA GLY A 40 16.82 15.87 0.31
C GLY A 40 18.09 15.89 -0.54
N GLU A 41 18.18 15.00 -1.53
CA GLU A 41 19.35 14.79 -2.39
C GLU A 41 18.97 14.74 -3.88
N PRO A 42 19.90 15.00 -4.81
CA PRO A 42 19.67 14.79 -6.23
C PRO A 42 19.31 13.33 -6.57
N TYR A 43 18.37 13.14 -7.50
CA TYR A 43 17.97 11.82 -7.97
C TYR A 43 19.11 11.15 -8.76
N VAL A 44 19.66 10.08 -8.17
CA VAL A 44 20.67 9.20 -8.78
C VAL A 44 20.29 7.75 -8.48
N ASP A 45 19.83 7.02 -9.50
CA ASP A 45 19.34 5.63 -9.36
C ASP A 45 19.81 4.75 -10.54
N PRO A 46 21.12 4.45 -10.61
CA PRO A 46 21.68 3.70 -11.73
C PRO A 46 21.16 2.25 -11.81
N GLN A 47 20.64 1.71 -10.70
CA GLN A 47 20.06 0.37 -10.63
C GLN A 47 18.55 0.36 -10.90
N GLY A 48 17.90 1.52 -11.05
CA GLY A 48 16.48 1.65 -11.34
C GLY A 48 15.57 1.14 -10.22
N LEU A 49 16.02 1.18 -8.97
CA LEU A 49 15.27 0.66 -7.82
C LEU A 49 14.00 1.46 -7.55
N LEU A 50 14.01 2.78 -7.72
CA LEU A 50 12.81 3.60 -7.52
C LEU A 50 11.73 3.24 -8.55
N LYS A 51 12.13 3.06 -9.81
CA LYS A 51 11.21 2.66 -10.90
C LYS A 51 10.71 1.23 -10.71
N ARG A 52 11.56 0.33 -10.19
CA ARG A 52 11.14 -1.03 -9.82
C ARG A 52 10.08 -1.00 -8.73
N THR A 53 10.28 -0.19 -7.69
CA THR A 53 9.30 0.00 -6.61
C THR A 53 8.01 0.64 -7.12
N ALA A 54 8.10 1.60 -8.04
CA ALA A 54 6.93 2.18 -8.69
C ALA A 54 6.09 1.13 -9.44
N ALA A 55 6.73 0.17 -10.11
CA ALA A 55 6.03 -0.95 -10.76
C ALA A 55 5.30 -1.84 -9.74
N SER A 56 5.89 -2.08 -8.57
CA SER A 56 5.23 -2.80 -7.47
C SER A 56 3.99 -2.06 -6.99
N TRP A 57 4.09 -0.75 -6.73
CA TRP A 57 2.94 0.07 -6.34
C TRP A 57 1.84 0.09 -7.41
N LEU A 58 2.21 0.11 -8.69
CA LEU A 58 1.23 0.01 -9.78
C LEU A 58 0.46 -1.31 -9.72
N ALA A 59 1.17 -2.42 -9.51
CA ALA A 59 0.55 -3.73 -9.37
C ALA A 59 -0.38 -3.78 -8.14
N PHE A 60 0.03 -3.18 -7.03
CA PHE A 60 -0.79 -3.08 -5.82
C PHE A 60 -2.05 -2.25 -6.06
N ALA A 61 -1.93 -1.07 -6.67
CA ALA A 61 -3.06 -0.22 -7.04
C ALA A 61 -4.06 -0.96 -7.95
N ALA A 62 -3.57 -1.75 -8.92
CA ALA A 62 -4.40 -2.56 -9.79
C ALA A 62 -5.15 -3.67 -9.02
N CYS A 63 -4.46 -4.40 -8.15
CA CYS A 63 -5.08 -5.43 -7.31
C CYS A 63 -6.11 -4.85 -6.35
N GLN A 64 -5.82 -3.69 -5.75
CA GLN A 64 -6.72 -2.98 -4.85
C GLN A 64 -7.93 -2.43 -5.58
N ALA A 65 -7.77 -1.92 -6.81
CA ALA A 65 -8.89 -1.46 -7.63
C ALA A 65 -9.79 -2.64 -8.00
N LEU A 66 -9.21 -3.78 -8.40
CA LEU A 66 -9.99 -4.99 -8.64
C LEU A 66 -10.74 -5.44 -7.38
N ALA A 67 -10.09 -5.43 -6.22
CA ALA A 67 -10.72 -5.73 -4.94
C ALA A 67 -11.85 -4.73 -4.62
N LEU A 68 -11.65 -3.43 -4.83
CA LEU A 68 -12.65 -2.39 -4.58
C LEU A 68 -13.98 -2.70 -5.28
N PHE A 69 -13.92 -3.14 -6.54
CA PHE A 69 -15.11 -3.46 -7.33
C PHE A 69 -15.69 -4.86 -7.05
N ARG A 70 -14.84 -5.84 -6.69
CA ARG A 70 -15.25 -7.26 -6.67
C ARG A 70 -15.14 -7.98 -5.34
N TRP A 71 -14.67 -7.35 -4.27
CA TRP A 71 -14.47 -8.05 -2.99
C TRP A 71 -15.76 -8.67 -2.42
N ARG A 72 -16.93 -8.08 -2.70
CA ARG A 72 -18.22 -8.60 -2.22
C ARG A 72 -18.58 -9.95 -2.86
N SER A 73 -18.31 -10.11 -4.16
CA SER A 73 -18.54 -11.36 -4.91
C SER A 73 -17.33 -12.30 -4.88
N SER A 74 -16.15 -11.78 -4.52
CA SER A 74 -14.87 -12.50 -4.55
C SER A 74 -14.01 -12.10 -3.34
N PRO A 75 -14.35 -12.57 -2.13
CA PRO A 75 -13.71 -12.11 -0.90
C PRO A 75 -12.21 -12.41 -0.82
N TYR A 76 -11.72 -13.43 -1.54
CA TYR A 76 -10.30 -13.78 -1.60
C TYR A 76 -9.40 -12.64 -2.09
N LEU A 77 -9.96 -11.68 -2.84
CA LEU A 77 -9.26 -10.47 -3.27
C LEU A 77 -8.79 -9.62 -2.07
N LEU A 78 -9.49 -9.68 -0.93
CA LEU A 78 -9.07 -9.00 0.30
C LEU A 78 -7.78 -9.62 0.86
N VAL A 79 -7.62 -10.94 0.75
CA VAL A 79 -6.40 -11.65 1.18
C VAL A 79 -5.22 -11.27 0.28
N LEU A 80 -5.46 -11.17 -1.03
CA LEU A 80 -4.45 -10.72 -2.00
C LEU A 80 -3.93 -9.32 -1.63
N VAL A 81 -4.84 -8.38 -1.38
CA VAL A 81 -4.47 -7.01 -0.98
C VAL A 81 -3.79 -6.99 0.39
N ALA A 82 -4.25 -7.79 1.35
CA ALA A 82 -3.59 -7.90 2.65
C ALA A 82 -2.14 -8.40 2.51
N GLY A 83 -1.89 -9.38 1.63
CA GLY A 83 -0.55 -9.86 1.31
C GLY A 83 0.36 -8.76 0.78
N ALA A 84 -0.14 -7.92 -0.14
CA ALA A 84 0.60 -6.75 -0.63
C ALA A 84 0.96 -5.79 0.52
N ARG A 85 0.01 -5.48 1.41
CA ARG A 85 0.27 -4.60 2.57
C ARG A 85 1.31 -5.18 3.52
N PHE A 86 1.27 -6.49 3.81
CA PHE A 86 2.30 -7.11 4.66
C PHE A 86 3.69 -7.09 4.01
N GLY A 87 3.77 -7.18 2.67
CA GLY A 87 5.04 -7.01 1.95
C GLY A 87 5.64 -5.61 2.12
N ASP A 88 4.81 -4.57 2.12
CA ASP A 88 5.27 -3.20 2.33
C ASP A 88 5.76 -2.95 3.76
N VAL A 89 5.19 -3.61 4.79
CA VAL A 89 5.66 -3.48 6.19
C VAL A 89 7.16 -3.72 6.32
N LEU A 90 7.65 -4.82 5.73
CA LEU A 90 9.07 -5.18 5.77
C LEU A 90 9.91 -4.28 4.87
N THR A 91 9.35 -3.85 3.75
CA THR A 91 10.03 -2.96 2.80
C THR A 91 10.32 -1.61 3.46
N ASP A 92 9.31 -1.01 4.09
CA ASP A 92 9.39 0.29 4.77
C ASP A 92 10.40 0.28 5.92
N TRP A 93 10.37 -0.75 6.79
CA TRP A 93 11.34 -0.86 7.90
C TRP A 93 12.75 -1.17 7.44
N THR A 94 12.91 -2.03 6.43
CA THR A 94 14.21 -2.27 5.81
C THR A 94 14.75 -0.96 5.25
N TYR A 95 13.90 -0.19 4.56
CA TYR A 95 14.26 1.12 4.01
C TYR A 95 14.81 2.04 5.10
N VAL A 96 14.06 2.22 6.21
CA VAL A 96 14.49 3.07 7.33
C VAL A 96 15.82 2.62 7.92
N GLY A 97 16.04 1.30 8.03
CA GLY A 97 17.25 0.73 8.60
C GLY A 97 18.50 0.85 7.71
N VAL A 98 18.32 0.86 6.38
CA VAL A 98 19.45 0.85 5.42
C VAL A 98 19.69 2.19 4.74
N SER A 99 18.71 3.10 4.74
CA SER A 99 18.86 4.40 4.10
C SER A 99 19.90 5.25 4.86
N HIS A 100 20.93 5.71 4.16
CA HIS A 100 21.98 6.55 4.74
C HIS A 100 21.50 7.96 5.09
N GLN A 101 20.54 8.48 4.32
CA GLN A 101 20.04 9.83 4.46
C GLN A 101 18.52 9.85 4.31
N LEU A 102 17.84 10.32 5.35
CA LEU A 102 16.40 10.59 5.32
C LEU A 102 16.12 11.97 5.89
N THR A 103 15.28 12.73 5.19
CA THR A 103 14.72 13.96 5.75
C THR A 103 13.85 13.65 6.97
N PRO A 104 13.56 14.63 7.85
CA PRO A 104 12.63 14.44 8.94
C PRO A 104 11.23 14.00 8.47
N ILE A 105 10.77 14.54 7.34
CA ILE A 105 9.48 14.18 6.73
C ILE A 105 9.52 12.74 6.25
N GLY A 106 10.56 12.34 5.51
CA GLY A 106 10.74 10.98 5.02
C GLY A 106 10.77 9.95 6.15
N LYS A 107 11.44 10.27 7.27
CA LYS A 107 11.44 9.41 8.47
C LYS A 107 10.04 9.20 9.03
N VAL A 108 9.28 10.28 9.22
CA VAL A 108 7.91 10.19 9.76
C VAL A 108 7.00 9.39 8.82
N LEU A 109 7.06 9.67 7.52
CA LEU A 109 6.28 8.95 6.51
C LEU A 109 6.60 7.45 6.51
N LEU A 110 7.88 7.07 6.45
CA LEU A 110 8.27 5.65 6.43
C LEU A 110 7.98 4.92 7.74
N LEU A 111 8.23 5.56 8.90
CA LEU A 111 7.94 4.96 10.21
C LEU A 111 6.44 4.78 10.44
N SER A 112 5.60 5.64 9.88
CA SER A 112 4.14 5.50 9.97
C SER A 112 3.55 4.55 8.92
N ALA A 113 4.20 4.40 7.76
CA ALA A 113 3.76 3.51 6.70
C ALA A 113 3.67 2.04 7.15
N SER A 114 4.70 1.50 7.83
CA SER A 114 4.68 0.10 8.30
C SER A 114 3.50 -0.21 9.25
N PRO A 115 3.24 0.55 10.34
CA PRO A 115 2.03 0.34 11.15
C PRO A 115 0.73 0.45 10.35
N MET A 116 0.63 1.43 9.44
CA MET A 116 -0.57 1.63 8.62
C MET A 116 -0.82 0.45 7.68
N ASN A 117 0.23 -0.05 7.04
CA ASN A 117 0.18 -1.24 6.18
C ASN A 117 -0.20 -2.49 6.98
N LEU A 118 0.38 -2.68 8.17
CA LEU A 118 0.02 -3.79 9.06
C LEU A 118 -1.45 -3.75 9.46
N VAL A 119 -1.94 -2.59 9.94
CA VAL A 119 -3.33 -2.42 10.35
C VAL A 119 -4.28 -2.64 9.17
N ALA A 120 -3.98 -2.07 8.00
CA ALA A 120 -4.79 -2.26 6.80
C ALA A 120 -4.88 -3.75 6.42
N GLY A 121 -3.75 -4.47 6.40
CA GLY A 121 -3.72 -5.90 6.13
C GLY A 121 -4.55 -6.71 7.12
N LEU A 122 -4.44 -6.44 8.42
CA LEU A 122 -5.23 -7.12 9.45
C LEU A 122 -6.74 -6.85 9.31
N VAL A 123 -7.13 -5.62 9.02
CA VAL A 123 -8.54 -5.25 8.78
C VAL A 123 -9.09 -5.99 7.55
N LEU A 124 -8.32 -6.10 6.48
CA LEU A 124 -8.73 -6.83 5.26
C LEU A 124 -8.87 -8.34 5.51
N LEU A 125 -7.96 -8.95 6.29
CA LEU A 125 -8.08 -10.35 6.69
C LEU A 125 -9.30 -10.61 7.57
N ALA A 126 -9.59 -9.71 8.51
CA ALA A 126 -10.79 -9.79 9.34
C ALA A 126 -12.06 -9.70 8.47
N ALA A 127 -12.08 -8.77 7.51
CA ALA A 127 -13.18 -8.61 6.58
C ALA A 127 -13.38 -9.85 5.67
N TYR A 128 -12.28 -10.46 5.21
CA TYR A 128 -12.31 -11.72 4.46
C TYR A 128 -12.98 -12.82 5.29
N ARG A 129 -12.52 -13.03 6.53
CA ARG A 129 -13.08 -14.05 7.41
C ARG A 129 -14.58 -13.87 7.62
N SER A 130 -15.02 -12.64 7.93
CA SER A 130 -16.43 -12.32 8.09
C SER A 130 -17.26 -12.51 6.81
N ALA A 131 -16.67 -12.27 5.63
CA ALA A 131 -17.34 -12.50 4.35
C ALA A 131 -17.54 -13.99 4.06
N ILE A 132 -16.54 -14.82 4.35
CA ILE A 132 -16.62 -16.28 4.15
C ILE A 132 -17.60 -16.92 5.14
N GLU A 133 -17.59 -16.51 6.41
CA GLU A 133 -18.53 -17.00 7.42
C GLU A 133 -19.99 -16.69 7.03
N ALA A 134 -20.26 -15.48 6.53
CA ALA A 134 -21.59 -15.08 6.09
C ALA A 134 -22.08 -15.75 4.79
N GLY A 135 -21.17 -16.34 4.00
CA GLY A 135 -21.53 -17.10 2.79
C GLY A 135 -21.79 -18.58 3.04
N LYS A 136 -21.52 -19.07 4.26
CA LYS A 136 -21.80 -20.46 4.68
C LYS A 136 -23.16 -20.61 5.37
N SER A 137 -23.79 -19.51 5.76
CA SER A 137 -25.14 -19.42 6.34
C SER A 137 -26.19 -19.19 5.27
#